data_AF-A0A351EI08-F1
#
_entry.id   AF-A0A351EI08-F1
#
_cell.length_a   1.000
_cell.length_b   1.000
_cell.length_c   1.000
_cell.angle_alpha   90.00
_cell.angle_beta   90.00
_cell.angle_gamma   90.00
#
_symmetry.space_group_name_H-M   'P 1'
#
loop_
_entity.id
_entity.type
_entity.pdbx_description
1 polymer ?
#
loop_
_entity_poly.entity_id
_entity_poly.type
_entity_poly.pdbx_seq_one_letter_code
_entity_poly.pdbx_strand_id
1 'polypeptide(L)'
;MVSSFPRQNARTQRFTLGAPRNFVITSDGSSVLFLRSAGPEDPLNLLWKLDLETSQERLVADPRLLGGDGIEQLPEAERARRERLRESAGGITSYSVNADGSLVAFSLAGELVLCDTSAGTVSVVDGSTGAFDPRISPDGASVAFV
;
A
#
# COMPACT_ATOMS: atom_id res chain seq x y z
N MET A 1 -11.06 -28.52 -14.75
CA MET A 1 -11.62 -27.66 -15.82
C MET A 1 -10.90 -26.33 -15.78
N VAL A 2 -10.28 -25.91 -16.88
CA VAL A 2 -9.66 -24.57 -16.99
C VAL A 2 -10.78 -23.53 -17.08
N SER A 3 -10.72 -22.47 -16.29
CA SER A 3 -11.70 -21.38 -16.32
C SER A 3 -11.67 -20.65 -17.67
N SER A 4 -12.81 -20.14 -18.13
CA SER A 4 -12.87 -19.41 -19.41
C SER A 4 -12.08 -18.10 -19.36
N PHE A 5 -11.60 -17.64 -20.52
CA PHE A 5 -10.83 -16.39 -20.63
C PHE A 5 -11.52 -15.18 -19.97
N PRO A 6 -12.82 -14.89 -20.17
CA PRO A 6 -13.47 -13.76 -19.50
C PRO A 6 -13.44 -13.87 -17.97
N ARG A 7 -13.56 -15.08 -17.43
CA ARG A 7 -13.50 -15.33 -15.99
C ARG A 7 -12.08 -15.15 -15.45
N GLN A 8 -11.06 -15.59 -16.20
CA GLN A 8 -9.65 -15.36 -15.85
C GLN A 8 -9.31 -13.88 -15.90
N ASN A 9 -9.64 -13.20 -16.99
CA ASN A 9 -9.41 -11.77 -17.18
C ASN A 9 -10.04 -10.94 -16.06
N ALA A 10 -11.26 -11.28 -15.63
CA ALA A 10 -11.91 -10.60 -14.50
C ALA A 10 -11.21 -10.86 -13.16
N ARG A 11 -10.87 -12.12 -12.83
CA ARG A 11 -10.27 -12.50 -11.54
C ARG A 11 -8.85 -11.97 -11.35
N THR A 12 -8.08 -11.83 -12.44
CA THR A 12 -6.69 -11.34 -12.40
C THR A 12 -6.58 -9.83 -12.67
N GLN A 13 -7.72 -9.13 -12.76
CA GLN A 13 -7.82 -7.74 -13.21
C GLN A 13 -7.02 -7.47 -14.50
N ARG A 14 -7.26 -8.26 -15.55
CA ARG A 14 -6.52 -8.20 -16.83
C ARG A 14 -5.06 -8.64 -16.69
N PHE A 15 -4.79 -9.59 -15.80
CA PHE A 15 -3.47 -10.15 -15.51
C PHE A 15 -2.46 -9.12 -14.97
N THR A 16 -2.95 -8.09 -14.28
CA THR A 16 -2.11 -7.06 -13.66
C THR A 16 -1.82 -7.34 -12.18
N LEU A 17 -2.63 -8.17 -11.52
CA LEU A 17 -2.36 -8.57 -10.14
C LEU A 17 -1.05 -9.35 -10.05
N GLY A 18 -0.25 -9.04 -9.04
CA GLY A 18 1.10 -9.57 -8.85
C GLY A 18 2.19 -8.76 -9.56
N ALA A 19 1.85 -7.79 -10.41
CA ALA A 19 2.86 -6.88 -10.98
C ALA A 19 3.27 -5.82 -9.94
N PRO A 20 4.57 -5.70 -9.59
CA PRO A 20 5.04 -4.67 -8.67
C PRO A 20 4.94 -3.26 -9.28
N ARG A 21 4.62 -2.27 -8.45
CA ARG A 21 4.44 -0.86 -8.82
C ARG A 21 4.87 0.10 -7.72
N ASN A 22 4.89 1.40 -8.00
CA ASN A 22 5.20 2.47 -7.05
C ASN A 22 6.54 2.24 -6.34
N PHE A 23 7.60 2.06 -7.11
CA PHE A 23 8.94 1.82 -6.59
C PHE A 23 9.52 3.09 -5.93
N VAL A 24 10.14 2.92 -4.77
CA VAL A 24 11.02 3.92 -4.17
C VAL A 24 12.32 3.25 -3.75
N ILE A 25 13.45 3.84 -4.14
CA ILE A 25 14.79 3.40 -3.77
C ILE A 25 15.22 4.23 -2.55
N THR A 26 15.75 3.59 -1.52
CA THR A 26 16.28 4.27 -0.33
C THR A 26 17.50 5.12 -0.67
N SER A 27 17.77 6.19 0.09
CA SER A 27 18.86 7.13 -0.25
C SER A 27 20.24 6.50 -0.26
N ASP A 28 20.44 5.45 0.54
CA ASP A 28 21.67 4.64 0.59
C ASP A 28 21.77 3.60 -0.54
N GLY A 29 20.69 3.43 -1.33
CA GLY A 29 20.63 2.46 -2.42
C GLY A 29 20.60 1.00 -1.97
N SER A 30 20.37 0.70 -0.70
CA SER A 30 20.40 -0.66 -0.16
C SER A 30 19.08 -1.42 -0.37
N SER A 31 17.97 -0.69 -0.52
CA SER A 31 16.63 -1.29 -0.54
C SER A 31 15.70 -0.62 -1.55
N VAL A 32 14.70 -1.39 -2.01
CA VAL A 32 13.58 -0.88 -2.82
C VAL A 32 12.27 -1.22 -2.15
N LEU A 33 11.45 -0.20 -1.88
CA LEU A 33 10.06 -0.38 -1.48
C LEU A 33 9.15 -0.38 -2.70
N PHE A 34 8.09 -1.17 -2.66
CA PHE A 34 7.11 -1.26 -3.74
C PHE A 34 5.79 -1.84 -3.27
N LEU A 35 4.75 -1.66 -4.10
CA LEU A 35 3.44 -2.24 -3.90
C LEU A 35 3.24 -3.44 -4.81
N ARG A 36 2.74 -4.54 -4.27
CA ARG A 36 2.40 -5.75 -5.03
C ARG A 36 1.37 -6.56 -4.27
N SER A 37 0.44 -7.19 -4.98
CA SER A 37 -0.44 -8.19 -4.35
C SER A 37 0.31 -9.46 -3.97
N ALA A 38 -0.22 -10.24 -3.03
CA ALA A 38 0.43 -11.50 -2.63
C ALA A 38 0.40 -12.57 -3.73
N GLY A 39 -0.50 -12.43 -4.70
CA GLY A 39 -0.65 -13.38 -5.79
C GLY A 39 -1.49 -12.86 -6.97
N PRO A 40 -1.63 -13.69 -8.02
CA PRO A 40 -2.22 -13.31 -9.30
C PRO A 40 -3.73 -13.10 -9.29
N GLU A 41 -4.41 -13.43 -8.19
CA GLU A 41 -5.84 -13.24 -7.98
C GLU A 41 -6.16 -12.44 -6.71
N ASP A 42 -5.12 -11.94 -6.03
CA ASP A 42 -5.28 -11.14 -4.84
C ASP A 42 -5.50 -9.66 -5.22
N PRO A 43 -6.68 -9.08 -4.96
CA PRO A 43 -6.99 -7.72 -5.37
C PRO A 43 -6.33 -6.64 -4.49
N LEU A 44 -5.70 -7.02 -3.38
CA LEU A 44 -5.08 -6.06 -2.46
C LEU A 44 -3.60 -5.87 -2.78
N ASN A 45 -3.18 -4.62 -2.88
CA ASN A 45 -1.77 -4.25 -2.87
C ASN A 45 -1.26 -4.22 -1.42
N LEU A 46 -0.14 -4.90 -1.19
CA LEU A 46 0.60 -4.90 0.06
C LEU A 46 1.90 -4.11 -0.12
N LEU A 47 2.50 -3.67 0.98
CA LEU A 47 3.79 -3.01 0.97
C LEU A 47 4.91 -4.05 1.12
N TRP A 48 5.86 -4.03 0.20
CA TRP A 48 7.03 -4.91 0.17
C TRP A 48 8.32 -4.10 0.23
N LYS A 49 9.38 -4.75 0.70
CA LYS A 49 10.75 -4.26 0.67
C LYS A 49 11.65 -5.34 0.09
N LEU A 50 12.43 -4.98 -0.92
CA LEU A 50 13.52 -5.78 -1.49
C LEU A 50 14.83 -5.25 -0.94
N ASP A 51 15.60 -6.12 -0.31
CA ASP A 51 17.00 -5.88 0.03
C ASP A 51 17.86 -6.18 -1.21
N LEU A 52 18.63 -5.20 -1.67
CA LEU A 52 19.39 -5.29 -2.93
C LEU A 52 20.70 -6.06 -2.79
N GLU A 53 21.24 -6.20 -1.57
CA GLU A 53 22.44 -6.98 -1.32
C GLU A 53 22.12 -8.49 -1.36
N THR A 54 21.04 -8.89 -0.68
CA THR A 54 20.64 -10.29 -0.53
C THR A 54 19.62 -10.75 -1.58
N SER A 55 19.04 -9.81 -2.34
CA SER A 55 17.92 -10.05 -3.26
C SER A 55 16.69 -10.68 -2.58
N GLN A 56 16.52 -10.46 -1.27
CA GLN A 56 15.39 -10.99 -0.51
C GLN A 56 14.26 -9.98 -0.45
N GLU A 57 13.06 -10.43 -0.79
CA GLU A 57 11.83 -9.65 -0.60
C GLU A 57 11.19 -10.00 0.74
N ARG A 58 10.75 -8.98 1.49
CA ARG A 58 9.90 -9.15 2.67
C ARG A 58 8.61 -8.37 2.55
N LEU A 59 7.55 -8.94 3.11
CA LEU A 59 6.30 -8.22 3.36
C LEU A 59 6.53 -7.23 4.51
N VAL A 60 6.19 -5.96 4.31
CA VAL A 60 6.31 -4.88 5.29
C VAL A 60 4.97 -4.58 5.95
N ALA A 61 3.91 -4.44 5.15
CA ALA A 61 2.57 -4.15 5.66
C ALA A 61 1.49 -4.88 4.85
N ASP A 62 0.59 -5.58 5.55
CA ASP A 62 -0.63 -6.16 4.97
C ASP A 62 -1.87 -5.41 5.48
N PRO A 63 -2.60 -4.69 4.61
CA PRO A 63 -3.83 -3.96 4.97
C PRO A 63 -4.89 -4.79 5.69
N ARG A 64 -4.92 -6.11 5.48
CA ARG A 64 -5.86 -7.01 6.17
C ARG A 64 -5.63 -7.08 7.67
N LEU A 65 -4.38 -6.87 8.10
CA LEU A 65 -3.97 -6.93 9.50
C LEU A 65 -4.08 -5.57 10.20
N LEU A 66 -4.36 -4.51 9.42
CA LEU A 66 -4.40 -3.12 9.91
C LEU A 66 -5.82 -2.66 10.25
N GLY A 67 -6.82 -3.49 9.97
CA GLY A 67 -8.20 -3.23 10.36
C GLY A 67 -8.46 -3.57 11.81
N GLY A 68 -8.69 -2.56 12.63
CA GLY A 68 -9.71 -2.67 13.68
C GLY A 68 -11.10 -2.77 13.04
N ASP A 69 -12.14 -3.00 13.85
CA ASP A 69 -13.56 -3.25 13.50
C ASP A 69 -14.23 -2.27 12.48
N GLY A 70 -13.51 -1.26 11.96
CA GLY A 70 -13.99 -0.20 11.07
C GLY A 70 -13.69 -0.33 9.57
N ILE A 71 -12.98 -1.35 9.07
CA ILE A 71 -12.79 -1.52 7.61
C ILE A 71 -14.09 -1.85 6.86
N GLU A 72 -15.15 -2.28 7.57
CA GLU A 72 -16.42 -2.66 6.94
C GLU A 72 -17.30 -1.50 6.42
N GLN A 73 -16.94 -0.24 6.65
CA GLN A 73 -17.75 0.89 6.16
C GLN A 73 -16.91 1.92 5.40
N LEU A 74 -16.56 1.59 4.16
CA LEU A 74 -16.08 2.57 3.18
C LEU A 74 -17.16 3.67 2.97
N PRO A 75 -16.90 4.93 3.37
CA PRO A 75 -17.84 6.03 3.17
C PRO A 75 -18.14 6.24 1.69
N GLU A 76 -19.36 6.65 1.35
CA GLU A 76 -19.81 6.80 -0.05
C GLU A 76 -18.94 7.75 -0.88
N ALA A 77 -18.34 8.77 -0.23
CA ALA A 77 -17.41 9.70 -0.85
C ALA A 77 -16.12 9.02 -1.36
N GLU A 78 -15.61 8.02 -0.62
CA GLU A 78 -14.42 7.24 -1.00
C GLU A 78 -14.75 6.25 -2.11
N ARG A 79 -15.94 5.63 -2.09
CA ARG A 79 -16.43 4.74 -3.16
C ARG A 79 -16.60 5.51 -4.48
N ALA A 80 -17.26 6.66 -4.45
CA ALA A 80 -17.47 7.52 -5.62
C ALA A 80 -16.15 8.09 -6.18
N ARG A 81 -15.14 8.30 -5.31
CA ARG A 81 -13.81 8.76 -5.73
C ARG A 81 -12.99 7.65 -6.38
N ARG A 82 -12.98 6.44 -5.81
CA ARG A 82 -12.32 5.27 -6.41
C ARG A 82 -12.88 4.96 -7.80
N GLU A 83 -14.19 5.09 -7.96
CA GLU A 83 -14.87 4.93 -9.24
C GLU A 83 -14.44 5.99 -10.27
N ARG A 84 -14.20 7.23 -9.83
CA ARG A 84 -13.68 8.32 -10.68
C ARG A 84 -12.20 8.18 -11.03
N LEU A 85 -11.37 7.65 -10.13
CA LEU A 85 -9.94 7.44 -10.34
C LEU A 85 -9.61 6.16 -11.13
N ARG A 86 -10.61 5.33 -11.43
CA ARG A 86 -10.43 3.97 -12.01
C ARG A 86 -9.47 3.11 -11.20
N GLU A 87 -9.37 3.36 -9.90
CA GLU A 87 -8.45 2.66 -9.03
C GLU A 87 -9.10 1.32 -8.63
N SER A 88 -8.82 0.27 -9.40
CA SER A 88 -9.41 -1.06 -9.24
C SER A 88 -8.72 -1.93 -8.18
N ALA A 89 -7.53 -1.53 -7.74
CA ALA A 89 -6.74 -2.26 -6.75
C ALA A 89 -7.10 -1.79 -5.34
N GLY A 90 -7.44 -2.73 -4.46
CA GLY A 90 -7.66 -2.45 -3.03
C GLY A 90 -6.34 -2.44 -2.25
N GLY A 91 -6.41 -2.18 -0.95
CA GLY A 91 -5.24 -2.15 -0.07
C GLY A 91 -4.50 -0.82 -0.13
N ILE A 92 -3.17 -0.87 -0.13
CA ILE A 92 -2.32 0.33 -0.21
C ILE A 92 -2.19 0.74 -1.68
N THR A 93 -2.68 1.91 -2.04
CA THR A 93 -2.67 2.37 -3.44
C THR A 93 -1.51 3.32 -3.76
N SER A 94 -1.07 4.09 -2.77
CA SER A 94 0.09 4.97 -2.78
C SER A 94 0.71 5.02 -1.39
N TYR A 95 1.99 5.41 -1.32
CA TYR A 95 2.69 5.66 -0.07
C TYR A 95 3.78 6.70 -0.29
N SER A 96 4.29 7.28 0.79
CA SER A 96 5.52 8.05 0.83
C SER A 96 6.46 7.46 1.86
N VAL A 97 7.76 7.72 1.72
CA VAL A 97 8.80 7.16 2.58
C VAL A 97 9.81 8.25 2.92
N ASN A 98 10.36 8.21 4.12
CA ASN A 98 11.47 9.08 4.51
C ASN A 98 12.78 8.69 3.78
N ALA A 99 13.82 9.50 3.92
CA ALA A 99 15.01 9.38 3.08
C ALA A 99 15.72 8.01 3.22
N ASP A 100 15.86 7.52 4.45
CA ASP A 100 16.55 6.27 4.77
C ASP A 100 15.68 5.01 4.55
N GLY A 101 14.41 5.19 4.21
CA GLY A 101 13.49 4.08 3.99
C GLY A 101 12.92 3.45 5.25
N SER A 102 13.20 3.98 6.45
CA SER A 102 12.81 3.37 7.73
C SER A 102 11.33 3.56 8.08
N LEU A 103 10.70 4.62 7.58
CA LEU A 103 9.33 4.99 7.92
C LEU A 103 8.51 5.30 6.67
N VAL A 104 7.37 4.64 6.55
CA VAL A 104 6.43 4.78 5.42
C VAL A 104 5.10 5.34 5.91
N ALA A 105 4.54 6.27 5.15
CA ALA A 105 3.21 6.83 5.37
C ALA A 105 2.27 6.48 4.20
N PHE A 106 1.06 6.00 4.49
CA PHE A 106 0.01 5.76 3.51
C PHE A 106 -1.37 5.98 4.11
N SER A 107 -2.36 6.21 3.25
CA SER A 107 -3.77 6.27 3.67
C SER A 107 -4.40 4.88 3.53
N LEU A 108 -5.12 4.42 4.56
CA LEU A 108 -5.92 3.20 4.51
C LEU A 108 -7.27 3.45 5.16
N ALA A 109 -8.35 3.14 4.45
CA ALA A 109 -9.73 3.37 4.90
C ALA A 109 -10.03 4.81 5.38
N GLY A 110 -9.31 5.80 4.83
CA GLY A 110 -9.46 7.21 5.19
C GLY A 110 -8.67 7.64 6.42
N GLU A 111 -7.81 6.78 6.97
CA GLU A 111 -6.90 7.13 8.06
C GLU A 111 -5.44 7.17 7.59
N LEU A 112 -4.63 8.05 8.19
CA LEU A 112 -3.19 8.07 8.03
C LEU A 112 -2.57 6.93 8.85
N VAL A 113 -1.78 6.13 8.15
CA VAL A 113 -1.06 4.99 8.70
C VAL A 113 0.44 5.21 8.54
N LEU A 114 1.19 5.02 9.64
CA LEU A 114 2.64 4.99 9.68
C LEU A 114 3.15 3.57 9.89
N CYS A 115 4.14 3.16 9.10
CA CYS A 115 4.71 1.83 9.13
C CYS A 115 6.25 1.88 9.22
N ASP A 116 6.79 1.24 10.25
CA ASP A 116 8.23 1.01 10.40
C ASP A 116 8.67 -0.14 9.49
N THR A 117 9.61 0.10 8.58
CA THR A 117 10.04 -0.87 7.56
C THR A 117 11.12 -1.83 8.04
N SER A 118 11.59 -1.70 9.28
CA SER A 118 12.48 -2.65 9.95
C SER A 118 11.67 -3.66 10.75
N ALA A 119 10.75 -3.17 11.58
CA ALA A 119 9.94 -4.00 12.48
C ALA A 119 8.65 -4.50 11.83
N GLY A 120 8.16 -3.84 10.77
CA GLY A 120 6.82 -4.08 10.22
C GLY A 120 5.70 -3.64 11.16
N THR A 121 6.01 -2.83 12.17
CA THR A 121 5.01 -2.27 13.09
C THR A 121 4.24 -1.18 12.38
N VAL A 122 2.95 -1.09 12.68
CA VAL A 122 2.05 -0.14 12.06
C VAL A 122 1.25 0.58 13.13
N SER A 123 1.03 1.87 12.93
CA SER A 123 0.23 2.72 13.81
C SER A 123 -0.67 3.63 12.98
N VAL A 124 -1.89 3.83 13.47
CA VAL A 124 -2.82 4.83 12.94
C VAL A 124 -2.59 6.14 13.68
N VAL A 125 -2.60 7.26 12.97
CA VAL A 125 -2.45 8.58 13.57
C VAL A 125 -3.81 9.09 14.02
N ASP A 126 -3.95 9.37 15.32
CA ASP A 126 -5.20 9.90 15.87
C ASP A 126 -5.60 11.23 15.22
N GLY A 127 -6.90 11.40 14.92
CA GLY A 127 -7.43 12.62 14.32
C GLY A 127 -7.10 12.78 12.82
N SER A 128 -6.66 11.71 12.16
CA SER A 128 -6.34 11.72 10.73
C SER A 128 -7.49 11.33 9.81
N THR A 129 -8.72 11.26 10.33
CA THR A 129 -9.89 10.86 9.56
C THR A 129 -10.07 11.75 8.33
N GLY A 130 -10.19 11.11 7.17
CA GLY A 130 -10.24 11.75 5.87
C GLY A 130 -8.88 11.90 5.18
N ALA A 131 -7.77 11.45 5.79
CA ALA A 131 -6.44 11.62 5.26
C ALA A 131 -6.28 11.02 3.85
N PHE A 132 -5.76 11.83 2.95
CA PHE A 132 -5.42 11.48 1.59
C PHE A 132 -4.02 11.98 1.22
N ASP A 133 -3.35 11.23 0.33
CA ASP A 133 -2.01 11.52 -0.18
C ASP A 133 -0.99 11.94 0.90
N PRO A 134 -0.73 11.10 1.90
CA PRO A 134 0.21 11.48 2.95
C PRO A 134 1.64 11.53 2.43
N ARG A 135 2.35 12.60 2.80
CA ARG A 135 3.73 12.92 2.42
C ARG A 135 4.56 13.09 3.68
N ILE A 136 5.41 12.10 3.96
CA ILE A 136 6.38 12.15 5.05
C ILE A 136 7.59 13.03 4.68
N SER A 137 8.08 13.80 5.64
CA SER A 137 9.30 14.59 5.50
C SER A 137 10.53 13.68 5.36
N PRO A 138 11.62 14.14 4.71
CA PRO A 138 12.81 13.31 4.52
C PRO A 138 13.44 12.81 5.82
N ASP A 139 13.32 13.57 6.91
CA ASP A 139 13.79 13.22 8.26
C ASP A 139 12.80 12.36 9.07
N GLY A 140 11.61 12.10 8.52
CA GLY A 140 10.55 11.33 9.18
C GLY A 140 9.82 12.06 10.31
N ALA A 141 10.14 13.32 10.60
CA ALA A 141 9.61 14.04 11.75
C ALA A 141 8.18 14.60 11.56
N SER A 142 7.69 14.69 10.32
CA SER A 142 6.39 15.27 10.03
C SER A 142 5.73 14.60 8.83
N VAL A 143 4.40 14.57 8.82
CA VAL A 143 3.60 14.09 7.69
C VAL A 143 2.55 15.13 7.34
N ALA A 144 2.50 15.52 6.07
CA ALA A 144 1.43 16.34 5.53
C ALA A 144 0.43 15.45 4.78
N PHE A 145 -0.86 15.77 4.86
CA PHE A 145 -1.93 15.08 4.14
C PHE A 145 -3.06 16.09 3.85
N VAL A 146 -4.00 15.73 2.98
CA VAL A 146 -5.19 16.52 2.62
C VAL A 146 -6.48 15.77 2.87
#